data_AF-A0AAV0ECV9-F1
#
_entry.id   AF-A0AAV0ECV9-F1
#
_cell.length_a   1.000
_cell.length_b   1.000
_cell.length_c   1.000
_cell.angle_alpha   90.00
_cell.angle_beta   90.00
_cell.angle_gamma   90.00
#
_symmetry.space_group_name_H-M   'P 1'
#
loop_
_entity.id
_entity.type
_entity.pdbx_description
1 polymer ?
#
loop_
_entity_poly.entity_id
_entity_poly.type
_entity_poly.pdbx_seq_one_letter_code
_entity_poly.pdbx_strand_id
1 'polypeptide(L)'
;MKKFSPMFFFILLMSFPVMLVSAAAGDCSDDSAYDGRDRVEALKFKLIAAFTILLAGFLGVSVPNIGKKFPMFHPDSNLFFLVKAFAAGVILATGFIHVLPDAFETLGSPCLPENPWSRFPFPSFVAMVAAILTMMVDLFTTSYYKKAQLDNKPKPVDEESPAQPQGQVPIHTHATHGHAHGSVVYPVGLSGGSDLTRRRVISLVLEIGIIVHSVIIGISLGASVSVDTIKPLVVALTFHQLFEGMGLGGCIAEAQYAARPTLLMVIFFCLTTPIGIAIGFGISRVYNENSPTALIVEGLLNSASAGILIYMALVDLIATDFMSDRLQCNLKLQIGANTSLLLGAGLMSLLAIWA
;
A
#
# COMPACT_ATOMS: atom_id res chain seq x y z
N MET A 1 -19.94 -20.16 1.72
CA MET A 1 -18.48 -19.90 1.56
C MET A 1 -17.80 -20.25 2.88
N LYS A 2 -16.71 -21.03 2.88
CA LYS A 2 -15.92 -21.28 4.10
C LYS A 2 -15.34 -19.93 4.57
N LYS A 3 -15.30 -19.68 5.89
CA LYS A 3 -14.71 -18.45 6.44
C LYS A 3 -13.22 -18.40 6.05
N PHE A 4 -12.89 -17.55 5.08
CA PHE A 4 -11.51 -17.22 4.76
C PHE A 4 -10.93 -16.53 5.99
N SER A 5 -9.99 -17.18 6.69
CA SER A 5 -9.36 -16.59 7.87
C SER A 5 -8.23 -15.67 7.40
N PRO A 6 -8.34 -14.33 7.52
CA PRO A 6 -7.27 -13.43 7.08
C PRO A 6 -5.95 -13.75 7.80
N MET A 7 -6.02 -14.24 9.04
CA MET A 7 -4.88 -14.70 9.82
C MET A 7 -4.13 -15.88 9.17
N PHE A 8 -4.82 -16.82 8.51
CA PHE A 8 -4.16 -17.96 7.84
C PHE A 8 -3.44 -17.51 6.56
N PHE A 9 -4.10 -16.64 5.76
CA PHE A 9 -3.49 -16.05 4.57
C PHE A 9 -2.28 -15.16 4.94
N PHE A 10 -2.39 -14.37 6.01
CA PHE A 10 -1.29 -13.57 6.54
C PHE A 10 -0.10 -14.42 6.99
N ILE A 11 -0.33 -15.52 7.72
CA ILE A 11 0.74 -16.45 8.13
C ILE A 11 1.42 -17.08 6.90
N LEU A 12 0.67 -17.41 5.85
CA LEU A 12 1.22 -17.90 4.58
C LEU A 12 2.05 -16.81 3.88
N LEU A 13 1.57 -15.57 3.84
CA LEU A 13 2.25 -14.43 3.24
C LEU A 13 3.53 -14.01 4.00
N MET A 14 3.59 -14.24 5.32
CA MET A 14 4.79 -14.03 6.14
C MET A 14 5.79 -15.17 6.05
N SER A 15 5.33 -16.41 5.95
CA SER A 15 6.22 -17.57 5.82
C SER A 15 6.83 -17.69 4.42
N PHE A 16 6.16 -17.23 3.36
CA PHE A 16 6.64 -17.36 1.99
C PHE A 16 7.96 -16.59 1.71
N PRO A 17 8.11 -15.28 2.01
CA PRO A 17 9.39 -14.59 1.88
C PRO A 17 10.48 -15.23 2.74
N VAL A 18 10.16 -15.57 4.00
CA VAL A 18 11.13 -16.17 4.95
C VAL A 18 11.64 -17.54 4.47
N MET A 19 10.79 -18.34 3.84
CA MET A 19 11.15 -19.63 3.24
C MET A 19 12.03 -19.47 2.00
N LEU A 20 11.75 -18.51 1.11
CA LEU A 20 12.61 -18.24 -0.05
C LEU A 20 13.97 -17.63 0.36
N VAL A 21 13.96 -16.68 1.30
CA VAL A 21 15.17 -16.05 1.87
C VAL A 21 16.06 -17.08 2.57
N SER A 22 15.48 -18.04 3.30
CA SER A 22 16.26 -19.13 3.93
C SER A 22 16.89 -20.11 2.94
N ALA A 23 16.44 -20.13 1.69
CA ALA A 23 17.04 -20.94 0.61
C ALA A 23 18.20 -20.23 -0.10
N ALA A 24 18.46 -18.96 0.22
CA ALA A 24 19.42 -18.10 -0.46
C ALA A 24 20.86 -18.25 0.09
N ALA A 25 21.34 -19.50 0.17
CA ALA A 25 22.73 -19.83 0.44
C ALA A 25 23.49 -19.99 -0.88
N GLY A 26 24.43 -19.10 -1.20
CA GLY A 26 25.19 -19.13 -2.45
C GLY A 26 26.45 -18.25 -2.46
N ASP A 27 27.41 -18.64 -3.31
CA ASP A 27 28.82 -18.22 -3.28
C ASP A 27 29.11 -16.88 -4.00
N CYS A 28 28.38 -15.81 -3.66
CA CYS A 28 28.81 -14.43 -3.98
C CYS A 28 29.34 -13.76 -2.70
N SER A 29 30.59 -14.04 -2.37
CA SER A 29 31.26 -13.58 -1.15
C SER A 29 32.17 -12.38 -1.38
N ASP A 30 31.81 -11.23 -0.82
CA ASP A 30 32.79 -10.21 -0.44
C ASP A 30 33.27 -10.53 0.99
N ASP A 31 34.45 -11.15 1.08
CA ASP A 31 35.08 -11.55 2.35
C ASP A 31 35.58 -10.33 3.14
N SER A 32 34.65 -9.61 3.77
CA SER A 32 34.95 -8.61 4.80
C SER A 32 34.81 -9.23 6.20
N ALA A 33 35.95 -9.53 6.81
CA ALA A 33 36.02 -10.07 8.17
C ALA A 33 35.66 -9.01 9.22
N TYR A 34 34.35 -8.77 9.41
CA TYR A 34 33.81 -7.82 10.39
C TYR A 34 34.16 -8.21 11.84
N ASP A 35 34.67 -7.23 12.60
CA ASP A 35 35.08 -7.42 14.00
C ASP A 35 33.86 -7.69 14.91
N GLY A 36 34.09 -8.41 16.01
CA GLY A 36 33.08 -8.70 17.02
C GLY A 36 32.51 -7.44 17.70
N ARG A 37 33.25 -6.32 17.65
CA ARG A 37 32.83 -5.02 18.19
C ARG A 37 31.72 -4.39 17.36
N ASP A 38 31.85 -4.41 16.03
CA ASP A 38 30.87 -3.81 15.11
C ASP A 38 29.52 -4.52 15.18
N ARG A 39 29.51 -5.84 15.38
CA ARG A 39 28.27 -6.62 15.59
C ARG A 39 27.49 -6.18 16.83
N VAL A 40 28.17 -5.78 17.91
CA VAL A 40 27.52 -5.29 19.13
C VAL A 40 26.96 -3.88 18.92
N GLU A 41 27.62 -3.04 18.13
CA GLU A 41 27.12 -1.71 17.80
C GLU A 41 25.96 -1.76 16.81
N ALA A 42 26.07 -2.55 15.73
CA ALA A 42 24.99 -2.83 14.79
C ALA A 42 23.74 -3.40 15.49
N LEU A 43 23.91 -4.31 16.47
CA LEU A 43 22.80 -4.81 17.28
C LEU A 43 22.06 -3.70 18.06
N LYS A 44 22.78 -2.72 18.62
CA LYS A 44 22.14 -1.57 19.28
C LYS A 44 21.29 -0.78 18.29
N PHE A 45 21.82 -0.47 17.11
CA PHE A 45 21.08 0.26 16.09
C PHE A 45 19.89 -0.52 15.53
N LYS A 46 19.99 -1.84 15.35
CA LYS A 46 18.85 -2.71 14.98
C LYS A 46 17.75 -2.72 16.03
N LEU A 47 18.09 -2.75 17.32
CA LEU A 47 17.11 -2.66 18.41
C LEU A 47 16.45 -1.28 18.50
N ILE A 48 17.22 -0.20 18.29
CA ILE A 48 16.69 1.16 18.19
C ILE A 48 15.72 1.23 17.01
N ALA A 49 16.11 0.76 15.82
CA ALA A 49 15.26 0.74 14.63
C ALA A 49 13.96 -0.02 14.85
N ALA A 50 14.02 -1.24 15.37
CA ALA A 50 12.83 -2.04 15.68
C ALA A 50 11.88 -1.30 16.64
N PHE A 51 12.40 -0.59 17.64
CA PHE A 51 11.58 0.20 18.57
C PHE A 51 11.01 1.48 17.94
N THR A 52 11.82 2.26 17.22
CA THR A 52 11.36 3.54 16.64
C THR A 52 10.38 3.31 15.50
N ILE A 53 10.63 2.32 14.62
CA ILE A 53 9.73 1.92 13.54
C ILE A 53 8.39 1.41 14.10
N LEU A 54 8.42 0.55 15.13
CA LEU A 54 7.20 0.06 15.79
C LEU A 54 6.39 1.22 16.39
N LEU A 55 7.04 2.13 17.12
CA LEU A 55 6.39 3.28 17.75
C LEU A 55 5.81 4.24 16.71
N ALA A 56 6.59 4.57 15.67
CA ALA A 56 6.16 5.43 14.56
C ALA A 56 5.00 4.82 13.80
N GLY A 57 5.08 3.53 13.44
CA GLY A 57 4.00 2.80 12.79
C GLY A 57 2.72 2.78 13.63
N PHE A 58 2.83 2.48 14.92
CA PHE A 58 1.69 2.49 15.85
C PHE A 58 1.03 3.86 15.94
N LEU A 59 1.81 4.93 16.07
CA LEU A 59 1.29 6.30 16.09
C LEU A 59 0.62 6.65 14.76
N GLY A 60 1.27 6.35 13.63
CA GLY A 60 0.77 6.60 12.28
C GLY A 60 -0.60 5.98 12.04
N VAL A 61 -0.72 4.66 12.23
CA VAL A 61 -1.98 3.93 11.99
C VAL A 61 -3.08 4.23 13.01
N SER A 62 -2.69 4.65 14.22
CA SER A 62 -3.64 5.00 15.28
C SER A 62 -4.22 6.41 15.12
N VAL A 63 -3.46 7.40 14.61
CA VAL A 63 -3.92 8.81 14.49
C VAL A 63 -5.25 8.93 13.72
N PRO A 64 -5.43 8.36 12.52
CA PRO A 64 -6.72 8.42 11.81
C PRO A 64 -7.88 7.72 12.52
N ASN A 65 -7.59 6.63 13.25
CA ASN A 65 -8.60 5.85 13.97
C ASN A 65 -9.04 6.53 15.28
N ILE A 66 -8.10 7.16 15.98
CA ILE A 66 -8.34 7.96 17.18
C ILE A 66 -8.99 9.31 16.82
N GLY A 67 -8.67 9.87 15.66
CA GLY A 67 -9.21 11.15 15.15
C GLY A 67 -10.74 11.19 15.09
N LYS A 68 -11.40 10.05 14.88
CA LYS A 68 -12.87 9.91 15.00
C LYS A 68 -13.45 10.37 16.35
N LYS A 69 -12.64 10.41 17.41
CA LYS A 69 -13.06 10.86 18.77
C LYS A 69 -12.69 12.31 19.08
N PHE A 70 -11.83 12.96 18.30
CA PHE A 70 -11.35 14.31 18.56
C PHE A 70 -11.77 15.26 17.42
N PRO A 71 -12.49 16.36 17.70
CA PRO A 71 -13.06 17.21 16.64
C PRO A 71 -12.02 17.85 15.71
N MET A 72 -10.77 18.04 16.16
CA MET A 72 -9.66 18.55 15.34
C MET A 72 -9.12 17.54 14.32
N PHE A 73 -9.27 16.23 14.58
CA PHE A 73 -8.82 15.14 13.73
C PHE A 73 -9.98 14.31 13.16
N HIS A 74 -11.21 14.86 13.20
CA HIS A 74 -12.36 14.21 12.57
C HIS A 74 -12.10 14.05 11.05
N PRO A 75 -12.53 12.96 10.40
CA PRO A 75 -12.31 12.76 8.96
C PRO A 75 -12.80 13.93 8.07
N ASP A 76 -13.85 14.62 8.51
CA ASP A 76 -14.42 15.78 7.82
C ASP A 76 -13.63 17.09 8.06
N SER A 77 -12.61 17.09 8.91
CA SER A 77 -11.78 18.26 9.17
C SER A 77 -10.85 18.57 8.00
N ASN A 78 -10.55 19.85 7.78
CA ASN A 78 -9.61 20.24 6.72
C ASN A 78 -8.17 19.81 7.05
N LEU A 79 -7.79 19.79 8.34
CA LEU A 79 -6.49 19.30 8.77
C LEU A 79 -6.29 17.82 8.42
N PHE A 80 -7.28 16.96 8.70
CA PHE A 80 -7.22 15.55 8.32
C PHE A 80 -7.03 15.36 6.81
N PHE A 81 -7.74 16.13 5.99
CA PHE A 81 -7.61 16.07 4.53
C PHE A 81 -6.20 16.50 4.05
N LEU A 82 -5.65 17.59 4.59
CA LEU A 82 -4.28 18.02 4.27
C LEU A 82 -3.23 16.98 4.69
N VAL A 83 -3.41 16.36 5.85
CA VAL A 83 -2.53 15.32 6.39
C VAL A 83 -2.63 14.02 5.56
N LYS A 84 -3.83 13.64 5.11
CA LYS A 84 -4.05 12.52 4.17
C LYS A 84 -3.38 12.79 2.81
N ALA A 85 -3.50 14.01 2.28
CA ALA A 85 -2.80 14.40 1.05
C ALA A 85 -1.27 14.36 1.19
N PHE A 86 -0.72 14.77 2.33
CA PHE A 86 0.72 14.62 2.63
C PHE A 86 1.16 13.15 2.62
N ALA A 87 0.44 12.29 3.34
CA ALA A 87 0.72 10.86 3.40
C ALA A 87 0.63 10.19 2.02
N ALA A 88 -0.35 10.57 1.19
CA ALA A 88 -0.44 10.09 -0.20
C ALA A 88 0.77 10.50 -1.05
N GLY A 89 1.32 11.69 -0.82
CA GLY A 89 2.56 12.16 -1.46
C GLY A 89 3.78 11.36 -1.02
N VAL A 90 3.89 11.07 0.28
CA VAL A 90 4.95 10.19 0.81
C VAL A 90 4.88 8.80 0.17
N ILE A 91 3.71 8.15 0.17
CA ILE A 91 3.53 6.80 -0.42
C ILE A 91 3.85 6.79 -1.92
N LEU A 92 3.46 7.84 -2.66
CA LEU A 92 3.79 7.97 -4.08
C LEU A 92 5.31 8.05 -4.31
N ALA A 93 6.00 8.88 -3.52
CA ALA A 93 7.45 9.03 -3.59
C ALA A 93 8.20 7.78 -3.10
N THR A 94 7.69 7.08 -2.08
CA THR A 94 8.17 5.75 -1.67
C THR A 94 8.18 4.81 -2.87
N GLY A 95 7.05 4.64 -3.55
CA GLY A 95 6.95 3.73 -4.70
C GLY A 95 7.89 4.07 -5.85
N PHE A 96 8.00 5.36 -6.22
CA PHE A 96 8.81 5.80 -7.37
C PHE A 96 10.31 6.02 -7.10
N ILE A 97 10.68 6.48 -5.89
CA ILE A 97 12.02 7.01 -5.60
C ILE A 97 12.80 6.10 -4.63
N HIS A 98 12.12 5.29 -3.81
CA HIS A 98 12.77 4.36 -2.90
C HIS A 98 12.66 2.91 -3.41
N VAL A 99 11.44 2.38 -3.52
CA VAL A 99 11.23 0.94 -3.75
C VAL A 99 11.53 0.51 -5.19
N LEU A 100 11.15 1.30 -6.19
CA LEU A 100 11.41 0.95 -7.59
C LEU A 100 12.91 1.04 -7.94
N PRO A 101 13.68 2.08 -7.54
CA PRO A 101 15.12 2.13 -7.79
C PRO A 101 15.92 1.04 -7.06
N ASP A 102 15.58 0.75 -5.80
CA ASP A 102 16.16 -0.38 -5.04
C ASP A 102 16.01 -1.72 -5.79
N ALA A 103 14.83 -1.97 -6.37
CA ALA A 103 14.61 -3.14 -7.21
C ALA A 103 15.43 -3.15 -8.51
N PHE A 104 15.78 -1.98 -9.06
CA PHE A 104 16.71 -1.86 -10.18
C PHE A 104 18.16 -2.15 -9.78
N GLU A 105 18.61 -1.68 -8.63
CA GLU A 105 19.95 -1.96 -8.11
C GLU A 105 20.10 -3.45 -7.78
N THR A 106 19.08 -4.03 -7.13
CA THR A 106 19.04 -5.46 -6.77
C THR A 106 19.04 -6.38 -8.01
N LEU A 107 18.15 -6.17 -8.99
CA LEU A 107 18.12 -6.98 -10.23
C LEU A 107 19.23 -6.60 -11.23
N GLY A 108 19.86 -5.43 -11.07
CA GLY A 108 21.01 -4.97 -11.84
C GLY A 108 22.37 -5.40 -11.27
N SER A 109 22.38 -6.07 -10.12
CA SER A 109 23.61 -6.46 -9.41
C SER A 109 24.57 -7.30 -10.27
N PRO A 110 25.90 -7.05 -10.21
CA PRO A 110 26.92 -7.87 -10.89
C PRO A 110 26.91 -9.36 -10.51
N CYS A 111 26.25 -9.72 -9.40
CA CYS A 111 26.08 -11.11 -8.97
C CYS A 111 25.03 -11.88 -9.80
N LEU A 112 24.29 -11.20 -10.68
CA LEU A 112 23.32 -11.80 -11.60
C LEU A 112 23.86 -11.87 -13.04
N PRO A 113 23.50 -12.90 -13.82
CA PRO A 113 23.91 -13.00 -15.22
C PRO A 113 23.22 -11.92 -16.07
N GLU A 114 24.00 -11.25 -16.93
CA GLU A 114 23.56 -10.15 -17.83
C GLU A 114 22.27 -10.51 -18.59
N ASN A 115 22.13 -11.78 -19.00
CA ASN A 115 20.92 -12.32 -19.59
C ASN A 115 20.21 -13.25 -18.59
N PRO A 116 18.93 -13.02 -18.25
CA PRO A 116 18.04 -11.98 -18.79
C PRO A 116 18.09 -10.63 -18.05
N TRP A 117 18.65 -10.59 -16.84
CA TRP A 117 18.35 -9.56 -15.83
C TRP A 117 18.74 -8.13 -16.23
N SER A 118 19.91 -7.94 -16.83
CA SER A 118 20.38 -6.62 -17.28
C SER A 118 19.85 -6.21 -18.66
N ARG A 119 19.25 -7.14 -19.42
CA ARG A 119 18.79 -6.89 -20.80
C ARG A 119 17.34 -6.42 -20.92
N PHE A 120 16.53 -6.65 -19.90
CA PHE A 120 15.13 -6.26 -19.88
C PHE A 120 14.80 -5.60 -18.55
N PRO A 121 14.04 -4.49 -18.51
CA PRO A 121 13.68 -3.79 -17.28
C PRO A 121 12.61 -4.56 -16.50
N PHE A 122 12.99 -5.71 -15.95
CA PHE A 122 12.16 -6.53 -15.06
C PHE A 122 11.53 -5.71 -13.93
N PRO A 123 12.23 -4.76 -13.27
CA PRO A 123 11.62 -3.98 -12.21
C PRO A 123 10.37 -3.20 -12.64
N SER A 124 10.50 -2.35 -13.66
CA SER A 124 9.37 -1.61 -14.21
C SER A 124 8.29 -2.51 -14.83
N PHE A 125 8.66 -3.62 -15.44
CA PHE A 125 7.69 -4.58 -15.99
C PHE A 125 6.84 -5.22 -14.88
N VAL A 126 7.48 -5.70 -13.81
CA VAL A 126 6.78 -6.33 -12.68
C VAL A 126 5.96 -5.30 -11.90
N ALA A 127 6.48 -4.09 -11.70
CA ALA A 127 5.73 -2.97 -11.12
C ALA A 127 4.48 -2.62 -11.94
N MET A 128 4.61 -2.52 -13.27
CA MET A 128 3.48 -2.27 -14.18
C MET A 128 2.44 -3.41 -14.12
N VAL A 129 2.88 -4.67 -14.14
CA VAL A 129 1.98 -5.83 -14.03
C VAL A 129 1.27 -5.83 -12.68
N ALA A 130 1.97 -5.55 -11.58
CA ALA A 130 1.39 -5.46 -10.25
C ALA A 130 0.34 -4.33 -10.16
N ALA A 131 0.63 -3.13 -10.69
CA ALA A 131 -0.33 -2.02 -10.75
C ALA A 131 -1.60 -2.38 -11.56
N ILE A 132 -1.44 -3.07 -12.70
CA ILE A 132 -2.56 -3.55 -13.51
C ILE A 132 -3.38 -4.61 -12.76
N LEU A 133 -2.72 -5.54 -12.05
CA LEU A 133 -3.40 -6.57 -11.26
C LEU A 133 -4.17 -5.97 -10.09
N THR A 134 -3.63 -4.96 -9.39
CA THR A 134 -4.35 -4.19 -8.36
C THR A 134 -5.60 -3.55 -8.95
N MET A 135 -5.47 -2.83 -10.07
CA MET A 135 -6.61 -2.26 -10.78
C MET A 135 -7.67 -3.32 -11.16
N MET A 136 -7.23 -4.50 -11.62
CA MET A 136 -8.16 -5.60 -11.95
C MET A 136 -8.90 -6.09 -10.70
N VAL A 137 -8.24 -6.19 -9.55
CA VAL A 137 -8.89 -6.56 -8.27
C VAL A 137 -9.96 -5.53 -7.89
N ASP A 138 -9.68 -4.23 -8.00
CA ASP A 138 -10.66 -3.18 -7.68
C ASP A 138 -11.83 -3.13 -8.67
N LEU A 139 -11.56 -3.30 -9.96
CA LEU A 139 -12.58 -3.37 -11.01
C LEU A 139 -13.49 -4.58 -10.83
N PHE A 140 -12.95 -5.78 -10.60
CA PHE A 140 -13.75 -6.99 -10.38
C PHE A 140 -14.55 -6.90 -9.08
N THR A 141 -13.93 -6.40 -8.00
CA THR A 141 -14.60 -6.11 -6.73
C THR A 141 -15.81 -5.20 -6.95
N THR A 142 -15.57 -4.02 -7.53
CA THR A 142 -16.61 -3.01 -7.76
C THR A 142 -17.72 -3.55 -8.66
N SER A 143 -17.37 -4.27 -9.73
CA SER A 143 -18.32 -4.86 -10.67
C SER A 143 -19.17 -5.97 -10.04
N TYR A 144 -18.57 -6.87 -9.27
CA TYR A 144 -19.27 -7.96 -8.58
C TYR A 144 -20.27 -7.43 -7.57
N TYR A 145 -19.86 -6.47 -6.72
CA TYR A 145 -20.76 -5.88 -5.73
C TYR A 145 -21.87 -5.04 -6.37
N LYS A 146 -21.57 -4.28 -7.43
CA LYS A 146 -22.59 -3.54 -8.19
C LYS A 146 -23.64 -4.48 -8.79
N LYS A 147 -23.22 -5.61 -9.37
CA LYS A 147 -24.14 -6.62 -9.90
C LYS A 147 -24.97 -7.28 -8.79
N ALA A 148 -24.33 -7.72 -7.71
CA ALA A 148 -25.04 -8.33 -6.57
C ALA A 148 -26.08 -7.39 -5.93
N GLN A 149 -25.88 -6.07 -5.95
CA GLN A 149 -26.87 -5.09 -5.50
C GLN A 149 -28.03 -4.91 -6.50
N LEU A 150 -27.78 -5.01 -7.80
CA LEU A 150 -28.84 -4.99 -8.82
C LEU A 150 -29.70 -6.25 -8.77
N ASP A 151 -29.08 -7.43 -8.62
CA ASP A 151 -29.77 -8.72 -8.53
C ASP A 151 -30.57 -8.89 -7.23
N ASN A 152 -30.22 -8.16 -6.15
CA ASN A 152 -30.96 -8.14 -4.88
C ASN A 152 -32.04 -7.05 -4.79
N LYS A 153 -32.26 -6.24 -5.84
CA LYS A 153 -33.45 -5.38 -5.86
C LYS A 153 -34.69 -6.25 -6.05
N PRO A 154 -35.77 -6.07 -5.27
CA PRO A 154 -37.05 -6.61 -5.69
C PRO A 154 -37.36 -6.04 -7.07
N LYS A 155 -37.72 -6.92 -8.01
CA LYS A 155 -38.31 -6.48 -9.28
C LYS A 155 -39.53 -5.62 -8.94
N PRO A 156 -39.80 -4.52 -9.68
CA PRO A 156 -41.09 -3.87 -9.55
C PRO A 156 -42.16 -4.95 -9.77
N VAL A 157 -43.11 -5.03 -8.84
CA VAL A 157 -44.30 -5.85 -9.04
C VAL A 157 -45.09 -5.14 -10.13
N ASP A 158 -45.29 -5.81 -11.26
CA ASP A 158 -46.23 -5.35 -12.28
C ASP A 158 -47.64 -5.46 -11.70
N GLU A 159 -48.10 -4.41 -11.01
CA GLU A 159 -49.50 -4.28 -10.60
C GLU A 159 -50.35 -4.04 -11.87
N GLU A 160 -50.91 -5.13 -12.40
CA GLU A 160 -52.01 -5.08 -13.36
C GLU A 160 -53.23 -4.42 -12.72
N SER A 161 -53.32 -3.08 -12.81
CA SER A 161 -54.55 -2.34 -12.57
C SER A 161 -55.31 -2.16 -13.90
N PRO A 162 -56.53 -2.70 -14.06
CA PRO A 162 -57.26 -2.64 -15.32
C PRO A 162 -57.97 -1.30 -15.56
N ALA A 163 -58.07 -0.91 -16.84
CA ALA A 163 -58.91 0.16 -17.42
C ALA A 163 -58.57 1.64 -17.05
N GLN A 164 -58.68 2.66 -17.92
CA GLN A 164 -58.74 2.79 -19.40
C GLN A 164 -58.60 4.33 -19.76
N PRO A 165 -58.77 4.82 -21.01
CA PRO A 165 -57.70 5.11 -21.98
C PRO A 165 -57.50 6.60 -22.38
N GLN A 166 -56.33 6.98 -22.92
CA GLN A 166 -56.15 8.01 -23.97
C GLN A 166 -54.68 8.14 -24.44
N GLY A 167 -54.44 8.33 -25.76
CA GLY A 167 -53.18 8.89 -26.28
C GLY A 167 -52.25 7.99 -27.13
N GLN A 168 -52.60 7.75 -28.40
CA GLN A 168 -51.70 7.28 -29.48
C GLN A 168 -50.71 8.37 -29.94
N VAL A 169 -49.53 8.18 -30.58
CA VAL A 169 -48.53 7.13 -30.93
C VAL A 169 -47.29 7.88 -31.55
N PRO A 170 -46.13 7.29 -32.00
CA PRO A 170 -45.49 5.96 -31.87
C PRO A 170 -43.97 6.03 -31.45
N ILE A 171 -43.28 4.89 -31.51
CA ILE A 171 -41.81 4.70 -31.30
C ILE A 171 -40.96 5.39 -32.38
N HIS A 172 -39.83 6.01 -31.99
CA HIS A 172 -38.64 6.14 -32.84
C HIS A 172 -37.34 5.84 -32.07
N THR A 173 -36.73 4.70 -32.37
CA THR A 173 -35.38 4.32 -31.93
C THR A 173 -34.33 4.89 -32.89
N HIS A 174 -33.38 5.69 -32.39
CA HIS A 174 -32.12 5.93 -33.07
C HIS A 174 -30.94 5.83 -32.09
N ALA A 175 -30.11 4.80 -32.30
CA ALA A 175 -28.80 4.74 -31.69
C ALA A 175 -27.90 5.83 -32.31
N THR A 176 -27.31 6.68 -31.48
CA THR A 176 -26.21 7.55 -31.88
C THR A 176 -25.05 7.34 -30.92
N HIS A 177 -23.86 7.07 -31.47
CA HIS A 177 -22.64 6.92 -30.70
C HIS A 177 -22.22 8.28 -30.14
N GLY A 178 -22.37 8.46 -28.82
CA GLY A 178 -21.83 9.61 -28.09
C GLY A 178 -20.82 9.15 -27.05
N HIS A 179 -19.55 9.55 -27.20
CA HIS A 179 -18.54 9.37 -26.16
C HIS A 179 -18.82 10.33 -25.00
N ALA A 180 -19.74 9.94 -24.12
CA ALA A 180 -19.98 10.66 -22.87
C ALA A 180 -18.89 10.30 -21.85
N HIS A 181 -18.11 11.28 -21.42
CA HIS A 181 -17.30 11.16 -20.21
C HIS A 181 -18.24 10.84 -19.04
N GLY A 182 -17.95 9.74 -18.34
CA GLY A 182 -18.80 9.20 -17.28
C GLY A 182 -18.81 10.03 -16.00
N SER A 183 -19.37 11.24 -16.06
CA SER A 183 -19.86 11.97 -14.89
C SER A 183 -21.03 11.20 -14.29
N VAL A 184 -20.73 10.18 -13.47
CA VAL A 184 -21.74 9.44 -12.72
C VAL A 184 -22.31 10.38 -11.65
N VAL A 185 -23.46 10.99 -11.96
CA VAL A 185 -24.27 11.69 -10.96
C VAL A 185 -24.71 10.67 -9.92
N TYR A 186 -24.14 10.75 -8.72
CA TYR A 186 -24.48 9.88 -7.60
C TYR A 186 -25.91 10.18 -7.12
N PRO A 187 -26.83 9.19 -7.13
CA PRO A 187 -28.09 9.32 -6.42
C PRO A 187 -27.79 9.22 -4.92
N VAL A 188 -27.78 10.38 -4.24
CA VAL A 188 -27.60 10.49 -2.79
C VAL A 188 -28.72 9.72 -2.09
N GLY A 189 -28.42 8.51 -1.59
CA GLY A 189 -29.37 7.72 -0.81
C GLY A 189 -29.14 6.20 -0.77
N LEU A 190 -28.53 5.57 -1.79
CA LEU A 190 -28.46 4.09 -1.89
C LEU A 190 -27.02 3.49 -1.91
N SER A 191 -25.96 4.29 -1.84
CA SER A 191 -24.58 3.84 -2.11
C SER A 191 -23.85 3.12 -0.96
N GLY A 192 -24.40 3.13 0.25
CA GLY A 192 -23.64 2.83 1.48
C GLY A 192 -22.99 1.43 1.54
N GLY A 193 -23.67 0.38 1.06
CA GLY A 193 -23.16 -0.99 1.16
C GLY A 193 -22.02 -1.33 0.18
N SER A 194 -22.11 -0.85 -1.05
CA SER A 194 -21.09 -1.06 -2.08
C SER A 194 -19.81 -0.29 -1.78
N ASP A 195 -19.94 0.97 -1.37
CA ASP A 195 -18.79 1.85 -1.15
C ASP A 195 -17.98 1.42 0.07
N LEU A 196 -18.65 0.97 1.14
CA LEU A 196 -17.96 0.38 2.30
C LEU A 196 -17.20 -0.90 1.93
N THR A 197 -17.75 -1.73 1.04
CA THR A 197 -17.08 -2.98 0.64
C THR A 197 -15.88 -2.70 -0.27
N ARG A 198 -15.97 -1.70 -1.17
CA ARG A 198 -14.84 -1.21 -1.95
C ARG A 198 -13.70 -0.73 -1.05
N ARG A 199 -14.00 0.16 -0.08
CA ARG A 199 -13.01 0.69 0.89
C ARG A 199 -12.31 -0.42 1.68
N ARG A 200 -13.05 -1.48 2.05
CA ARG A 200 -12.48 -2.67 2.73
C ARG A 200 -11.50 -3.42 1.85
N VAL A 201 -11.81 -3.65 0.57
CA VAL A 201 -10.86 -4.29 -0.35
C VAL A 201 -9.63 -3.42 -0.57
N ILE A 202 -9.79 -2.13 -0.86
CA ILE A 202 -8.70 -1.15 -0.97
C ILE A 202 -7.79 -1.22 0.27
N SER A 203 -8.36 -1.18 1.49
CA SER A 203 -7.56 -1.25 2.72
C SER A 203 -6.84 -2.59 2.94
N LEU A 204 -7.39 -3.71 2.44
CA LEU A 204 -6.75 -5.03 2.52
C LEU A 204 -5.64 -5.20 1.49
N VAL A 205 -5.84 -4.68 0.27
CA VAL A 205 -4.83 -4.74 -0.80
C VAL A 205 -3.65 -3.83 -0.48
N LEU A 206 -3.91 -2.63 0.04
CA LEU A 206 -2.90 -1.72 0.58
C LEU A 206 -2.09 -2.39 1.70
N GLU A 207 -2.80 -2.97 2.68
CA GLU A 207 -2.19 -3.70 3.79
C GLU A 207 -1.28 -4.81 3.27
N ILE A 208 -1.74 -5.66 2.34
CA ILE A 208 -0.94 -6.74 1.74
C ILE A 208 0.33 -6.21 1.05
N GLY A 209 0.24 -5.13 0.26
CA GLY A 209 1.40 -4.53 -0.41
C GLY A 209 2.45 -4.00 0.57
N ILE A 210 2.00 -3.24 1.57
CA ILE A 210 2.85 -2.71 2.65
C ILE A 210 3.50 -3.85 3.44
N ILE A 211 2.74 -4.89 3.79
CA ILE A 211 3.21 -6.06 4.54
C ILE A 211 4.37 -6.77 3.82
N VAL A 212 4.24 -7.05 2.52
CA VAL A 212 5.28 -7.76 1.75
C VAL A 212 6.59 -6.96 1.75
N HIS A 213 6.50 -5.65 1.50
CA HIS A 213 7.65 -4.75 1.48
C HIS A 213 8.30 -4.57 2.87
N SER A 214 7.46 -4.41 3.91
CA SER A 214 7.90 -4.26 5.30
C SER A 214 8.70 -5.46 5.81
N VAL A 215 8.39 -6.69 5.35
CA VAL A 215 9.21 -7.87 5.68
C VAL A 215 10.58 -7.81 5.02
N ILE A 216 10.65 -7.44 3.74
CA ILE A 216 11.88 -7.45 2.97
C ILE A 216 12.87 -6.42 3.52
N ILE A 217 12.42 -5.16 3.67
CA ILE A 217 13.18 -4.10 4.35
C ILE A 217 13.60 -4.55 5.75
N GLY A 218 12.67 -5.15 6.51
CA GLY A 218 12.96 -5.63 7.85
C GLY A 218 14.09 -6.67 7.87
N ILE A 219 14.01 -7.68 6.99
CA ILE A 219 15.03 -8.74 6.88
C ILE A 219 16.36 -8.15 6.43
N SER A 220 16.37 -7.30 5.41
CA SER A 220 17.59 -6.64 4.89
C SER A 220 18.28 -5.83 5.99
N LEU A 221 17.58 -4.88 6.63
CA LEU A 221 18.09 -4.10 7.77
C LEU A 221 18.51 -4.99 8.96
N GLY A 222 17.80 -6.10 9.18
CA GLY A 222 18.12 -7.10 10.18
C GLY A 222 19.41 -7.86 9.87
N ALA A 223 19.71 -8.12 8.59
CA ALA A 223 20.92 -8.76 8.11
C ALA A 223 22.13 -7.80 8.15
N SER A 224 21.97 -6.57 7.64
CA SER A 224 23.05 -5.58 7.42
C SER A 224 24.03 -5.49 8.59
N VAL A 225 25.34 -5.56 8.34
CA VAL A 225 26.37 -5.48 9.40
C VAL A 225 26.98 -4.08 9.58
N SER A 226 26.87 -3.23 8.56
CA SER A 226 27.41 -1.86 8.55
C SER A 226 26.60 -0.91 9.41
N VAL A 227 27.22 -0.32 10.43
CA VAL A 227 26.61 0.70 11.30
C VAL A 227 26.31 1.99 10.52
N ASP A 228 27.17 2.35 9.56
CA ASP A 228 27.03 3.59 8.79
C ASP A 228 25.91 3.50 7.74
N THR A 229 25.56 2.29 7.32
CA THR A 229 24.35 2.01 6.52
C THR A 229 23.09 2.00 7.39
N ILE A 230 23.13 1.34 8.57
CA ILE A 230 21.96 1.23 9.45
C ILE A 230 21.53 2.60 10.00
N LYS A 231 22.46 3.46 10.43
CA LYS A 231 22.17 4.75 11.08
C LYS A 231 21.17 5.65 10.32
N PRO A 232 21.41 6.00 9.05
CA PRO A 232 20.48 6.86 8.31
C PRO A 232 19.21 6.10 7.88
N LEU A 233 19.31 4.79 7.55
CA LEU A 233 18.16 3.92 7.33
C LEU A 233 17.17 3.96 8.51
N VAL A 234 17.64 3.95 9.77
CA VAL A 234 16.73 4.07 10.94
C VAL A 234 15.87 5.34 10.86
N VAL A 235 16.46 6.47 10.48
CA VAL A 235 15.76 7.76 10.41
C VAL A 235 14.77 7.78 9.24
N ALA A 236 15.22 7.35 8.06
CA ALA A 236 14.39 7.27 6.86
C ALA A 236 13.18 6.33 7.08
N LEU A 237 13.43 5.10 7.55
CA LEU A 237 12.39 4.09 7.78
C LEU A 237 11.45 4.46 8.92
N THR A 238 11.92 5.12 9.98
CA THR A 238 11.05 5.61 11.06
C THR A 238 10.09 6.69 10.54
N PHE A 239 10.56 7.60 9.68
CA PHE A 239 9.71 8.62 9.06
C PHE A 239 8.72 7.99 8.06
N HIS A 240 9.21 7.12 7.17
CA HIS A 240 8.43 6.39 6.18
C HIS A 240 7.28 5.61 6.83
N GLN A 241 7.57 4.78 7.84
CA GLN A 241 6.58 3.94 8.53
C GLN A 241 5.49 4.78 9.24
N LEU A 242 5.82 5.99 9.72
CA LEU A 242 4.82 6.91 10.30
C LEU A 242 3.76 7.31 9.28
N PHE A 243 4.16 7.66 8.06
CA PHE A 243 3.25 8.19 7.04
C PHE A 243 2.57 7.10 6.20
N GLU A 244 3.23 5.96 5.96
CA GLU A 244 2.55 4.76 5.46
C GLU A 244 1.46 4.30 6.43
N GLY A 245 1.79 4.25 7.73
CA GLY A 245 0.83 3.91 8.78
C GLY A 245 -0.36 4.86 8.79
N MET A 246 -0.10 6.16 8.60
CA MET A 246 -1.14 7.18 8.50
C MET A 246 -2.04 7.02 7.26
N GLY A 247 -1.48 6.66 6.11
CA GLY A 247 -2.26 6.32 4.91
C GLY A 247 -3.15 5.10 5.12
N LEU A 248 -2.55 3.98 5.58
CA LEU A 248 -3.27 2.75 5.90
C LEU A 248 -4.34 2.97 6.99
N GLY A 249 -4.01 3.74 8.02
CA GLY A 249 -4.93 4.12 9.09
C GLY A 249 -6.14 4.89 8.58
N GLY A 250 -5.94 5.76 7.57
CA GLY A 250 -7.02 6.45 6.86
C GLY A 250 -7.94 5.48 6.13
N CYS A 251 -7.39 4.55 5.36
CA CYS A 251 -8.16 3.51 4.66
C CYS A 251 -8.95 2.62 5.65
N ILE A 252 -8.32 2.20 6.77
CA ILE A 252 -8.98 1.44 7.86
C ILE A 252 -10.11 2.27 8.50
N ALA A 253 -9.88 3.57 8.70
CA ALA A 253 -10.88 4.47 9.26
C ALA A 253 -12.11 4.58 8.34
N GLU A 254 -11.92 4.68 7.03
CA GLU A 254 -12.97 4.80 6.01
C GLU A 254 -13.71 3.48 5.72
N ALA A 255 -13.03 2.34 5.89
CA ALA A 255 -13.56 0.99 5.68
C ALA A 255 -14.58 0.51 6.74
N GLN A 256 -14.75 1.28 7.83
CA GLN A 256 -15.68 1.02 8.94
C GLN A 256 -15.68 -0.45 9.41
N TYR A 257 -14.50 -0.94 9.74
CA TYR A 257 -14.35 -2.25 10.36
C TYR A 257 -14.87 -2.27 11.80
N ALA A 258 -15.22 -3.46 12.28
CA ALA A 258 -15.37 -3.70 13.71
C ALA A 258 -13.99 -3.65 14.40
N ALA A 259 -13.99 -3.35 15.71
CA ALA A 259 -12.74 -3.15 16.48
C ALA A 259 -11.75 -4.34 16.42
N ARG A 260 -12.24 -5.58 16.26
CA ARG A 260 -11.38 -6.78 16.16
C ARG A 260 -10.54 -6.79 14.87
N PRO A 261 -11.13 -6.72 13.64
CA PRO A 261 -10.35 -6.53 12.42
C PRO A 261 -9.42 -5.31 12.47
N THR A 262 -9.90 -4.14 12.90
CA THR A 262 -9.06 -2.93 13.05
C THR A 262 -7.82 -3.19 13.91
N LEU A 263 -7.99 -3.83 15.07
CA LEU A 263 -6.88 -4.16 15.97
C LEU A 263 -5.91 -5.16 15.32
N LEU A 264 -6.41 -6.17 14.61
CA LEU A 264 -5.54 -7.13 13.91
C LEU A 264 -4.71 -6.45 12.82
N MET A 265 -5.31 -5.59 12.00
CA MET A 265 -4.61 -4.85 10.95
C MET A 265 -3.52 -3.94 11.54
N VAL A 266 -3.85 -3.19 12.60
CA VAL A 266 -2.89 -2.36 13.34
C VAL A 266 -1.73 -3.20 13.89
N ILE A 267 -2.01 -4.34 14.52
CA ILE A 267 -0.98 -5.23 15.07
C ILE A 267 -0.07 -5.76 13.96
N PHE A 268 -0.65 -6.20 12.84
CA PHE A 268 0.13 -6.72 11.72
C PHE A 268 1.03 -5.64 11.12
N PHE A 269 0.49 -4.48 10.76
CA PHE A 269 1.29 -3.36 10.26
C PHE A 269 2.45 -2.98 11.20
N CYS A 270 2.22 -2.92 12.51
CA CYS A 270 3.27 -2.51 13.46
C CYS A 270 4.33 -3.58 13.75
N LEU A 271 3.98 -4.87 13.66
CA LEU A 271 4.89 -5.97 14.00
C LEU A 271 5.65 -6.54 12.80
N THR A 272 5.19 -6.33 11.57
CA THR A 272 5.83 -6.90 10.37
C THR A 272 7.30 -6.48 10.25
N THR A 273 7.63 -5.19 10.26
CA THR A 273 9.03 -4.72 10.12
C THR A 273 9.92 -5.16 11.29
N PRO A 274 9.52 -5.02 12.58
CA PRO A 274 10.30 -5.54 13.72
C PRO A 274 10.52 -7.05 13.70
N ILE A 275 9.54 -7.85 13.25
CA ILE A 275 9.70 -9.30 13.06
C ILE A 275 10.70 -9.57 11.92
N GLY A 276 10.62 -8.83 10.81
CA GLY A 276 11.62 -8.88 9.74
C GLY A 276 13.03 -8.63 10.26
N ILE A 277 13.24 -7.56 11.04
CA ILE A 277 14.53 -7.22 11.66
C ILE A 277 15.04 -8.36 12.56
N ALA A 278 14.17 -8.95 13.38
CA ALA A 278 14.54 -10.07 14.24
C ALA A 278 14.91 -11.33 13.43
N ILE A 279 14.20 -11.62 12.34
CA ILE A 279 14.49 -12.74 11.43
C ILE A 279 15.82 -12.50 10.71
N GLY A 280 15.99 -11.34 10.07
CA GLY A 280 17.22 -10.95 9.38
C GLY A 280 18.44 -11.03 10.28
N PHE A 281 18.32 -10.55 11.53
CA PHE A 281 19.39 -10.67 12.52
C PHE A 281 19.68 -12.13 12.88
N GLY A 282 18.65 -12.97 13.06
CA GLY A 282 18.80 -14.40 13.34
C GLY A 282 19.48 -15.17 12.22
N ILE A 283 19.19 -14.85 10.95
CA ILE A 283 19.76 -15.53 9.77
C ILE A 283 21.05 -14.89 9.24
N SER A 284 21.47 -13.73 9.75
CA SER A 284 22.65 -12.94 9.32
C SER A 284 24.01 -13.67 9.27
N ARG A 285 24.09 -14.92 9.71
CA ARG A 285 25.29 -15.77 9.62
C ARG A 285 25.26 -16.78 8.46
N VAL A 286 24.10 -17.00 7.84
CA VAL A 286 23.84 -18.02 6.82
C VAL A 286 23.10 -17.48 5.60
N TYR A 287 22.41 -16.35 5.75
CA TYR A 287 21.84 -15.59 4.64
C TYR A 287 22.93 -14.77 3.96
N ASN A 288 23.03 -14.87 2.63
CA ASN A 288 23.87 -14.01 1.81
C ASN A 288 22.97 -13.13 0.94
N GLU A 289 22.92 -11.83 1.26
CA GLU A 289 22.19 -10.80 0.52
C GLU A 289 22.64 -10.69 -0.96
N ASN A 290 23.92 -10.97 -1.24
CA ASN A 290 24.48 -10.97 -2.60
C ASN A 290 24.23 -12.27 -3.39
N SER A 291 23.58 -13.28 -2.79
CA SER A 291 23.31 -14.52 -3.52
C SER A 291 22.29 -14.29 -4.65
N PRO A 292 22.44 -14.95 -5.82
CA PRO A 292 21.53 -14.75 -6.95
C PRO A 292 20.05 -14.98 -6.59
N THR A 293 19.76 -15.93 -5.70
CA THR A 293 18.39 -16.20 -5.24
C THR A 293 17.85 -15.11 -4.33
N ALA A 294 18.65 -14.53 -3.43
CA ALA A 294 18.22 -13.39 -2.61
C ALA A 294 17.83 -12.21 -3.51
N LEU A 295 18.77 -11.79 -4.37
CA LEU A 295 18.62 -10.65 -5.29
C LEU A 295 17.40 -10.80 -6.21
N ILE A 296 17.19 -11.98 -6.81
CA ILE A 296 16.02 -12.21 -7.67
C ILE A 296 14.70 -12.09 -6.88
N VAL A 297 14.64 -12.64 -5.66
CA VAL A 297 13.41 -12.64 -4.86
C VAL A 297 13.10 -11.24 -4.32
N GLU A 298 14.10 -10.58 -3.74
CA GLU A 298 14.01 -9.22 -3.22
C GLU A 298 13.62 -8.24 -4.33
N GLY A 299 14.37 -8.24 -5.43
CA GLY A 299 14.12 -7.35 -6.56
C GLY A 299 12.73 -7.54 -7.18
N LEU A 300 12.28 -8.78 -7.40
CA LEU A 300 10.93 -9.04 -7.93
C LEU A 300 9.81 -8.62 -6.96
N LEU A 301 9.98 -8.82 -5.65
CA LEU A 301 8.97 -8.47 -4.65
C LEU A 301 8.93 -6.96 -4.37
N ASN A 302 10.07 -6.28 -4.31
CA ASN A 302 10.13 -4.82 -4.22
C ASN A 302 9.54 -4.17 -5.48
N SER A 303 9.83 -4.71 -6.68
CA SER A 303 9.16 -4.28 -7.92
C SER A 303 7.64 -4.41 -7.85
N ALA A 304 7.14 -5.55 -7.38
CA ALA A 304 5.70 -5.78 -7.25
C ALA A 304 5.07 -4.81 -6.24
N SER A 305 5.72 -4.58 -5.09
CA SER A 305 5.22 -3.64 -4.09
C SER A 305 5.25 -2.20 -4.59
N ALA A 306 6.33 -1.76 -5.24
CA ALA A 306 6.39 -0.44 -5.87
C ALA A 306 5.20 -0.20 -6.82
N GLY A 307 4.88 -1.20 -7.65
CA GLY A 307 3.70 -1.16 -8.52
C GLY A 307 2.37 -1.01 -7.77
N ILE A 308 2.20 -1.75 -6.67
CA ILE A 308 1.02 -1.62 -5.79
C ILE A 308 0.97 -0.21 -5.18
N LEU A 309 2.04 0.25 -4.53
CA LEU A 309 2.10 1.54 -3.84
C LEU A 309 1.86 2.73 -4.80
N ILE A 310 2.42 2.69 -6.01
CA ILE A 310 2.18 3.69 -7.06
C ILE A 310 0.70 3.74 -7.46
N TYR A 311 0.08 2.58 -7.70
CA TYR A 311 -1.35 2.51 -8.02
C TYR A 311 -2.22 3.04 -6.86
N MET A 312 -2.01 2.53 -5.66
CA MET A 312 -2.75 2.91 -4.45
C MET A 312 -2.66 4.43 -4.20
N ALA A 313 -1.47 5.01 -4.34
CA ALA A 313 -1.27 6.44 -4.15
C ALA A 313 -1.98 7.27 -5.24
N LEU A 314 -1.81 6.94 -6.53
CA LEU A 314 -2.40 7.71 -7.62
C LEU A 314 -3.92 7.57 -7.70
N VAL A 315 -4.47 6.37 -7.52
CA VAL A 315 -5.88 6.07 -7.80
C VAL A 315 -6.74 6.10 -6.52
N ASP A 316 -6.37 5.35 -5.50
CA ASP A 316 -7.21 5.18 -4.31
C ASP A 316 -7.07 6.30 -3.28
N LEU A 317 -5.93 7.00 -3.27
CA LEU A 317 -5.73 8.18 -2.44
C LEU A 317 -5.92 9.46 -3.27
N ILE A 318 -5.01 9.78 -4.19
CA ILE A 318 -4.98 11.08 -4.86
C ILE A 318 -6.21 11.29 -5.73
N ALA A 319 -6.51 10.42 -6.70
CA ALA A 319 -7.66 10.61 -7.59
C ALA A 319 -8.99 10.58 -6.82
N THR A 320 -9.15 9.66 -5.87
CA THR A 320 -10.38 9.54 -5.05
C THR A 320 -10.62 10.78 -4.18
N ASP A 321 -9.60 11.32 -3.51
CA ASP A 321 -9.75 12.49 -2.66
C ASP A 321 -9.81 13.81 -3.45
N PHE A 322 -8.97 13.97 -4.47
CA PHE A 322 -8.83 15.25 -5.19
C PHE A 322 -9.96 15.49 -6.20
N MET A 323 -10.63 14.44 -6.68
CA MET A 323 -11.84 14.55 -7.50
C MET A 323 -13.13 14.65 -6.67
N SER A 324 -13.04 14.76 -5.34
CA SER A 324 -14.22 14.94 -4.49
C SER A 324 -14.80 16.36 -4.57
N ASP A 325 -16.14 16.47 -4.53
CA ASP A 325 -16.86 17.75 -4.52
C ASP A 325 -16.35 18.70 -3.42
N ARG A 326 -15.95 18.12 -2.27
CA ARG A 326 -15.38 18.86 -1.13
C ARG A 326 -14.13 19.65 -1.50
N LEU A 327 -13.26 19.09 -2.35
CA LEU A 327 -12.04 19.79 -2.79
C LEU A 327 -12.35 20.75 -3.94
N GLN A 328 -13.14 20.31 -4.91
CA GLN A 328 -13.49 21.10 -6.11
C GLN A 328 -14.27 22.37 -5.76
N CYS A 329 -15.12 22.34 -4.73
CA CYS A 329 -15.85 23.53 -4.28
C CYS A 329 -15.06 24.45 -3.32
N ASN A 330 -13.80 24.16 -2.98
CA ASN A 330 -13.05 24.93 -1.98
C ASN A 330 -11.58 25.18 -2.40
N LEU A 331 -11.36 26.29 -3.11
CA LEU A 331 -10.04 26.71 -3.60
C LEU A 331 -8.95 26.78 -2.51
N LYS A 332 -9.28 27.19 -1.27
CA LYS A 332 -8.30 27.23 -0.18
C LYS A 332 -7.84 25.83 0.23
N LEU A 333 -8.78 24.88 0.32
CA LEU A 333 -8.48 23.48 0.59
C LEU A 333 -7.75 22.85 -0.59
N GLN A 334 -8.13 23.18 -1.83
CA GLN A 334 -7.49 22.69 -3.05
C GLN A 334 -6.02 23.10 -3.13
N ILE A 335 -5.70 24.38 -2.95
CA ILE A 335 -4.31 24.87 -2.91
C ILE A 335 -3.56 24.17 -1.77
N GLY A 336 -4.12 24.18 -0.56
CA GLY A 336 -3.49 23.54 0.60
C GLY A 336 -3.19 22.05 0.37
N ALA A 337 -4.11 21.28 -0.21
CA ALA A 337 -3.95 19.85 -0.45
C ALA A 337 -2.89 19.57 -1.51
N ASN A 338 -2.85 20.34 -2.61
CA ASN A 338 -1.80 20.23 -3.62
C ASN A 338 -0.42 20.57 -3.05
N THR A 339 -0.31 21.63 -2.25
CA THR A 339 0.94 21.95 -1.54
C THR A 339 1.34 20.84 -0.56
N SER A 340 0.39 20.31 0.21
CA SER A 340 0.63 19.22 1.16
C SER A 340 1.12 17.94 0.47
N LEU A 341 0.50 17.58 -0.66
CA LEU A 341 0.88 16.44 -1.50
C LEU A 341 2.31 16.58 -2.03
N LEU A 342 2.65 17.76 -2.60
CA LEU A 342 3.99 18.05 -3.11
C LEU A 342 5.05 18.07 -2.00
N LEU A 343 4.72 18.59 -0.81
CA LEU A 343 5.61 18.56 0.35
C LEU A 343 5.85 17.13 0.85
N GLY A 344 4.83 16.29 0.89
CA GLY A 344 4.97 14.87 1.27
C GLY A 344 5.87 14.11 0.30
N ALA A 345 5.63 14.26 -1.00
CA ALA A 345 6.45 13.64 -2.03
C ALA A 345 7.90 14.16 -1.97
N GLY A 346 8.09 15.49 -1.96
CA GLY A 346 9.42 16.10 -1.95
C GLY A 346 10.24 15.77 -0.70
N LEU A 347 9.62 15.70 0.48
CA LEU A 347 10.33 15.33 1.71
C LEU A 347 10.77 13.86 1.67
N MET A 348 9.90 12.94 1.23
CA MET A 348 10.28 11.54 1.06
C MET A 348 11.40 11.35 0.01
N SER A 349 11.35 12.10 -1.10
CA SER A 349 12.44 12.10 -2.09
C SER A 349 13.76 12.66 -1.54
N LEU A 350 13.72 13.62 -0.63
CA LEU A 350 14.93 14.14 0.04
C LEU A 350 15.51 13.14 1.05
N LEU A 351 14.67 12.34 1.71
CA LEU A 351 15.14 11.27 2.61
C LEU A 351 15.84 10.15 1.82
N ALA A 352 15.38 9.85 0.60
CA ALA A 352 16.00 8.85 -0.27
C ALA A 352 17.44 9.21 -0.72
N ILE A 353 17.92 10.43 -0.49
CA ILE A 353 19.35 10.80 -0.70
C ILE A 353 20.25 10.17 0.36
N TRP A 354 19.68 9.83 1.53
CA TRP A 354 20.40 9.33 2.71
C TRP A 354 20.01 7.91 3.10
N ALA A 355 18.96 7.35 2.50
CA ALA A 355 18.44 6.02 2.80
C ALA A 355 19.35 4.93 2.19
#